data_AF-A0A3D2NJ57-F1
#
_entry.id   AF-A0A3D2NJ57-F1
#
_cell.length_a   1.000
_cell.length_b   1.000
_cell.length_c   1.000
_cell.angle_alpha   90.00
_cell.angle_beta   90.00
_cell.angle_gamma   90.00
#
_symmetry.space_group_name_H-M   'P 1'
#
loop_
_entity.id
_entity.type
_entity.pdbx_description
1 polymer ?
#
loop_
_entity_poly.entity_id
_entity_poly.type
_entity_poly.pdbx_seq_one_letter_code
_entity_poly.pdbx_strand_id
1 'polypeptide(L)' 'AIRSARALPGLRAALAQEYALVEWFATTQPDLVEGIRAQIVDKDRTPRWVPASLAEVAPGIGAEALAHTPAVPLWS' A
#
# COMPACT_ATOMS: atom_id res chain seq x y z
N ALA A 1 -5.46 6.39 -3.49
CA ALA A 1 -6.58 5.46 -3.69
C ALA A 1 -7.95 6.15 -3.68
N ILE A 2 -8.37 6.78 -2.58
CA ILE A 2 -9.72 7.41 -2.49
C ILE A 2 -9.97 8.47 -3.59
N ARG A 3 -9.01 9.38 -3.82
CA ARG A 3 -9.17 10.42 -4.87
C ARG A 3 -9.17 9.83 -6.28
N SER A 4 -8.30 8.85 -6.57
CA SER A 4 -8.24 8.20 -7.88
C SER A 4 -9.49 7.36 -8.16
N ALA A 5 -10.07 6.74 -7.13
CA ALA A 5 -11.29 5.93 -7.25
C ALA A 5 -12.47 6.70 -7.83
N ARG A 6 -12.56 8.04 -7.63
CA ARG A 6 -13.59 8.88 -8.24
C ARG A 6 -13.58 8.84 -9.77
N ALA A 7 -12.42 8.63 -10.38
CA ALA A 7 -12.26 8.56 -11.82
C ALA A 7 -12.39 7.15 -12.39
N LEU A 8 -12.55 6.13 -11.53
CA LEU A 8 -12.65 4.73 -11.97
C LEU A 8 -14.09 4.36 -12.37
N PRO A 9 -14.27 3.44 -13.32
CA PRO A 9 -15.58 3.11 -13.91
C PRO A 9 -16.54 2.36 -12.98
N GLY A 10 -16.11 2.02 -11.76
CA GLY A 10 -16.96 1.38 -10.75
C GLY A 10 -16.20 0.51 -9.76
N LEU A 11 -16.95 -0.23 -8.94
CA LEU A 11 -16.42 -1.04 -7.84
C LEU A 11 -15.33 -2.02 -8.30
N ARG A 12 -15.54 -2.72 -9.42
CA ARG A 12 -14.61 -3.74 -9.92
C ARG A 12 -13.23 -3.16 -10.23
N ALA A 13 -13.19 -1.94 -10.78
CA ALA A 13 -11.95 -1.23 -11.07
C ALA A 13 -11.31 -0.68 -9.78
N ALA A 14 -12.11 -0.16 -8.84
CA ALA A 14 -11.62 0.28 -7.54
C ALA A 14 -10.96 -0.88 -6.77
N LEU A 15 -11.60 -2.06 -6.73
CA LEU A 15 -11.03 -3.25 -6.09
C LEU A 15 -9.75 -3.74 -6.77
N ALA A 16 -9.65 -3.65 -8.10
CA ALA A 16 -8.41 -3.98 -8.79
C ALA A 16 -7.25 -3.02 -8.42
N GLN A 17 -7.55 -1.72 -8.28
CA GLN A 17 -6.57 -0.73 -7.79
C GLN A 17 -6.16 -1.02 -6.34
N GLU A 18 -7.10 -1.31 -5.44
CA GLU A 18 -6.78 -1.64 -4.05
C GLU A 18 -5.93 -2.91 -3.96
N TYR A 19 -6.26 -3.93 -4.75
CA TYR A 19 -5.48 -5.16 -4.81
C TYR A 19 -4.03 -4.91 -5.24
N ALA A 20 -3.83 -4.17 -6.33
CA ALA A 20 -2.50 -3.77 -6.78
C ALA A 20 -1.74 -2.98 -5.71
N LEU A 21 -2.42 -2.05 -5.03
CA LEU A 21 -1.82 -1.23 -3.98
C LEU A 21 -1.38 -2.08 -2.77
N VAL A 22 -2.20 -3.04 -2.34
CA VAL A 22 -1.85 -3.96 -1.25
C VAL A 22 -0.68 -4.87 -1.64
N GLU A 23 -0.65 -5.37 -2.88
CA GLU A 23 0.49 -6.16 -3.34
C GLU A 23 1.78 -5.32 -3.36
N TRP A 24 1.73 -4.06 -3.80
CA TRP A 24 2.87 -3.14 -3.71
C TRP A 24 3.37 -2.98 -2.27
N PHE A 25 2.47 -2.73 -1.31
CA PHE A 25 2.85 -2.64 0.11
C PHE A 25 3.47 -3.94 0.63
N ALA A 26 2.90 -5.08 0.28
CA ALA A 26 3.34 -6.38 0.80
C ALA A 26 4.65 -6.87 0.20
N THR A 27 4.97 -6.47 -1.04
CA THR A 27 6.10 -7.04 -1.79
C THR A 27 7.28 -6.09 -1.93
N THR A 28 7.04 -4.78 -1.86
CA THR A 28 8.09 -3.77 -2.10
C THR A 28 8.44 -2.93 -0.89
N GLN A 29 7.54 -2.84 0.10
CA GLN A 29 7.71 -1.94 1.25
C GLN A 29 7.97 -2.72 2.54
N PRO A 30 8.81 -2.20 3.45
CA PRO A 30 9.13 -2.87 4.71
C PRO A 30 8.01 -2.77 5.76
N ASP A 31 7.21 -1.69 5.68
CA ASP A 31 6.41 -1.24 6.81
C ASP A 31 5.15 -2.09 7.06
N LEU A 32 4.60 -2.79 6.07
CA LEU A 32 3.45 -3.67 6.32
C LEU A 32 3.83 -4.80 7.30
N VAL A 33 4.99 -5.43 7.07
CA VAL A 33 5.50 -6.50 7.93
C VAL A 33 5.86 -5.96 9.32
N GLU A 34 6.51 -4.79 9.39
CA GLU A 34 6.86 -4.15 10.66
C GLU A 34 5.61 -3.79 11.49
N GLY A 35 4.55 -3.31 10.84
CA GLY A 35 3.29 -3.01 11.51
C GLY A 35 2.63 -4.25 12.08
N ILE A 36 2.61 -5.34 11.31
CA ILE A 36 2.11 -6.65 11.77
C ILE A 36 2.95 -7.15 12.96
N ARG A 37 4.29 -7.05 12.86
CA ARG A 37 5.19 -7.44 13.94
C ARG A 37 4.87 -6.68 15.22
N ALA A 38 4.83 -5.35 15.17
CA ALA A 38 4.63 -4.48 16.33
C ALA A 38 3.24 -4.63 16.97
N GLN A 39 2.19 -4.90 16.18
CA GLN A 39 0.80 -4.93 16.69
C GLN A 39 0.31 -6.34 17.02
N ILE A 40 0.71 -7.35 16.25
CA ILE A 40 0.10 -8.69 16.29
C ILE A 40 1.10 -9.74 16.78
N VAL A 41 2.35 -9.72 16.30
CA VAL A 41 3.34 -10.75 16.65
C VAL A 41 3.94 -10.46 18.02
N ASP A 42 4.79 -9.44 18.11
CA ASP A 42 5.53 -9.07 19.32
C ASP A 42 4.68 -8.23 20.27
N LYS A 43 3.71 -7.49 19.72
CA LYS A 43 2.74 -6.65 20.45
C LYS A 43 3.39 -5.55 21.30
N ASP A 44 4.61 -5.14 20.95
CA ASP A 44 5.34 -4.03 21.60
C ASP A 44 4.67 -2.66 21.38
N ARG A 45 3.82 -2.54 20.34
CA ARG A 45 3.16 -1.29 19.92
C ARG A 45 4.13 -0.16 19.57
N THR A 46 5.38 -0.49 19.24
CA THR A 46 6.45 0.46 18.87
C THR A 46 7.02 0.13 17.50
N PRO A 47 6.27 0.37 16.41
CA PRO A 47 6.75 0.11 15.07
C PRO A 47 7.88 1.08 14.68
N ARG A 48 8.84 0.57 13.91
CA ARG A 48 9.97 1.34 13.35
C ARG A 48 9.75 1.59 11.86
N TRP A 49 9.00 2.63 11.55
CA TRP A 49 8.66 3.01 10.18
C TRP A 49 9.84 3.54 9.38
N VAL A 50 9.84 3.26 8.08
CA VAL A 50 10.82 3.80 7.13
C VAL A 50 10.07 4.31 5.89
N PRO A 51 10.00 5.64 5.68
CA PRO A 51 10.61 6.72 6.46
C PRO A 51 9.96 6.95 7.84
N ALA A 52 10.69 7.56 8.78
CA ALA A 52 10.26 7.67 10.18
C ALA A 52 9.28 8.84 10.41
N SER A 53 9.24 9.81 9.49
CA SER A 53 8.36 10.96 9.56
C SER A 53 7.72 11.28 8.21
N LEU A 54 6.58 11.97 8.23
CA LEU A 54 5.88 12.36 7.01
C LEU A 54 6.71 13.31 6.12
N ALA A 55 7.59 14.12 6.71
CA ALA A 55 8.45 15.05 5.97
C ALA A 55 9.53 14.34 5.14
N GLU A 56 9.89 13.12 5.53
CA GLU A 56 10.87 12.28 4.84
C GLU A 56 10.25 11.44 3.72
N VAL A 57 8.92 11.42 3.59
CA VAL A 57 8.24 10.69 2.53
C VAL A 57 8.55 11.33 1.18
N ALA A 58 9.10 10.52 0.27
CA ALA A 58 9.46 10.97 -1.06
C ALA A 58 8.23 11.57 -1.79
N PRO A 59 8.36 12.79 -2.35
CA PRO A 59 7.31 13.35 -3.20
C PRO A 59 6.99 12.38 -4.34
N GLY A 60 5.70 12.07 -4.53
CA GLY A 60 5.25 11.22 -5.64
C GLY A 60 5.19 9.72 -5.36
N ILE A 61 5.66 9.23 -4.20
CA ILE A 61 5.59 7.79 -3.86
C ILE A 61 4.15 7.23 -3.95
N GLY A 62 3.15 8.06 -3.63
CA GLY A 62 1.74 7.65 -3.75
C GLY A 62 1.28 7.46 -5.20
N ALA A 63 1.88 8.17 -6.16
CA ALA A 63 1.60 7.97 -7.58
C ALA A 63 2.32 6.72 -8.10
N GLU A 64 3.55 6.47 -7.64
CA GLU A 64 4.28 5.24 -7.93
C GLU A 64 3.51 4.00 -7.43
N ALA A 65 3.09 4.01 -6.16
CA ALA A 65 2.30 2.94 -5.57
C ALA A 65 0.98 2.68 -6.34
N LEU A 66 0.33 3.74 -6.81
CA LEU A 66 -0.90 3.62 -7.62
C LEU A 66 -0.66 3.13 -9.05
N ALA A 67 0.57 3.23 -9.57
CA ALA A 67 0.95 2.76 -10.89
C ALA A 67 1.43 1.29 -10.88
N HIS A 68 1.59 0.69 -9.70
CA HIS A 68 2.00 -0.70 -9.55
C HIS A 68 1.04 -1.64 -10.27
N THR A 69 1.59 -2.61 -10.98
CA THR A 69 0.81 -3.63 -11.70
C THR A 69 1.17 -5.01 -11.15
N PRO A 70 0.19 -5.74 -10.58
CA PRO A 70 0.47 -7.04 -10.01
C PRO A 70 0.78 -8.07 -11.09
N ALA A 71 1.64 -9.02 -10.76
CA ALA A 71 2.02 -10.09 -11.70
C ALA A 71 0.81 -10.95 -12.10
N VAL A 72 -0.12 -11.14 -11.16
CA VAL A 72 -1.41 -11.78 -11.41
C VAL A 72 -2.51 -10.74 -11.21
N PRO A 73 -3.35 -10.45 -12.21
CA PRO A 73 -4.45 -9.50 -12.03
C PRO A 73 -5.52 -10.09 -11.10
N LEU A 74 -6.22 -9.21 -10.36
CA LEU A 74 -7.32 -9.63 -9.47
C LEU A 74 -8.43 -10.39 -10.19
N TRP A 75 -8.63 -10.06 -11.46
CA TRP A 75 -9.67 -10.65 -12.29
C TRP A 75 -9.05 -11.24 -13.56
N SER A 76 -9.51 -12.43 -13.93
CA SER A 76 -9.29 -13.08 -15.24
C SER A 76 -10.36 -12.68 -16.24
#